data_AF-A0A9E5EJ12-F1
#
_entry.id   AF-A0A9E5EJ12-F1
#
_cell.length_a   1.000
_cell.length_b   1.000
_cell.length_c   1.000
_cell.angle_alpha   90.00
_cell.angle_beta   90.00
_cell.angle_gamma   90.00
#
_symmetry.space_group_name_H-M   'P 1'
#
loop_
_entity.id
_entity.type
_entity.pdbx_description
1 polymer ?
#
loop_
_entity_poly.entity_id
_entity_poly.type
_entity_poly.pdbx_seq_one_letter_code
_entity_poly.pdbx_strand_id
1 'polypeptide(L)'
;QRHRVPMVYISSTSVYAESAGGWVDEMSPVALDDERSMAMLEAEKTVLKSGGTVLRCAGIYGPGRDLRSGSEGPERWLNVIQVADAARAVGLVLGRENGVYNVCENEPLRRGTPDGCWPEGRRERRNKRVSNAKIRGLGWQPVWKSGCLNTN
;
A
#
# COMPACT_ATOMS: atom_id res chain seq x y z
N GLN A 1 1.10 35.81 7.40
CA GLN A 1 0.90 34.57 6.61
C GLN A 1 1.00 33.39 7.55
N ARG A 2 0.03 32.47 7.58
CA ARG A 2 0.19 31.23 8.36
C ARG A 2 1.09 30.30 7.57
N HIS A 3 2.24 29.91 8.13
CA HIS A 3 3.06 28.86 7.55
C HIS A 3 2.24 27.57 7.50
N ARG A 4 2.03 27.04 6.30
CA ARG A 4 1.29 25.80 6.11
C ARG A 4 2.27 24.65 6.30
N VAL A 5 2.09 23.87 7.36
CA VAL A 5 2.90 22.67 7.61
C VAL A 5 2.44 21.57 6.65
N PRO A 6 3.33 20.98 5.83
CA PRO A 6 2.98 19.86 4.97
C PRO A 6 2.47 18.68 5.80
N MET A 7 1.33 18.11 5.39
CA MET A 7 0.73 16.95 6.05
C MET A 7 0.76 15.76 5.09
N VAL A 8 1.30 14.63 5.58
CA VAL A 8 1.30 13.36 4.86
C VAL A 8 0.62 12.31 5.73
N TYR A 9 -0.41 11.67 5.20
CA TYR A 9 -1.12 10.59 5.85
C TYR A 9 -0.75 9.24 5.22
N ILE A 10 -0.30 8.31 6.06
CA ILE A 10 0.02 6.95 5.65
C ILE A 10 -1.26 6.12 5.75
N SER A 11 -1.95 6.01 4.62
CA SER A 11 -3.08 5.09 4.44
C SER A 11 -2.59 3.70 4.03
N SER A 12 -3.51 2.83 3.63
CA SER A 12 -3.22 1.47 3.20
C SER A 12 -3.84 1.14 1.85
N THR A 13 -3.15 0.32 1.05
CA THR A 13 -3.75 -0.29 -0.15
C THR A 13 -4.89 -1.28 0.19
N SER A 14 -5.17 -1.58 1.46
CA SER A 14 -6.32 -2.43 1.82
C SER A 14 -7.66 -1.78 1.47
N VAL A 15 -7.71 -0.45 1.28
CA VAL A 15 -8.93 0.30 0.93
C VAL A 15 -9.54 -0.10 -0.41
N TYR A 16 -8.79 -0.70 -1.34
CA TYR A 16 -9.33 -1.12 -2.63
C TYR A 16 -10.28 -2.32 -2.53
N ALA A 17 -11.35 -2.29 -3.33
CA ALA A 17 -12.39 -3.32 -3.40
C ALA A 17 -12.00 -4.57 -4.20
N GLU A 18 -11.10 -4.43 -5.18
CA GLU A 18 -10.65 -5.52 -6.05
C GLU A 18 -10.22 -6.78 -5.28
N SER A 19 -10.78 -7.92 -5.66
CA SER A 19 -10.61 -9.21 -4.98
C SER A 19 -10.35 -10.40 -5.92
N ALA A 20 -10.36 -10.21 -7.24
CA ALA A 20 -10.13 -11.23 -8.25
C ALA A 20 -8.68 -11.25 -8.78
N GLY A 21 -7.79 -10.43 -8.21
CA GLY A 21 -6.40 -10.34 -8.62
C GLY A 21 -6.14 -9.33 -9.75
N GLY A 22 -7.10 -8.46 -10.06
CA GLY A 22 -6.93 -7.36 -11.02
C GLY A 22 -5.85 -6.35 -10.62
N TRP A 23 -5.47 -5.49 -11.57
CA TRP A 23 -4.62 -4.33 -11.30
C TRP A 23 -5.47 -3.16 -10.81
N VAL A 24 -4.98 -2.42 -9.82
CA VAL A 24 -5.60 -1.20 -9.28
C VAL A 24 -4.62 -0.03 -9.25
N ASP A 25 -5.16 1.17 -9.40
CA ASP A 25 -4.49 2.46 -9.30
C ASP A 25 -5.24 3.38 -8.32
N GLU A 26 -4.83 4.65 -8.20
CA GLU A 26 -5.44 5.62 -7.29
C GLU A 26 -6.91 5.98 -7.61
N MET A 27 -7.37 5.71 -8.84
CA MET A 27 -8.74 5.96 -9.29
C MET A 27 -9.66 4.75 -9.17
N SER A 28 -9.09 3.58 -8.85
CA SER A 28 -9.82 2.33 -8.77
C SER A 28 -10.82 2.30 -7.60
N PRO A 29 -11.93 1.55 -7.72
CA PRO A 29 -12.95 1.47 -6.69
C PRO A 29 -12.41 1.07 -5.32
N VAL A 30 -12.88 1.77 -4.28
CA VAL A 30 -12.59 1.50 -2.88
C VAL A 30 -13.73 0.72 -2.24
N ALA A 31 -13.40 0.02 -1.17
CA ALA A 31 -14.32 -0.82 -0.43
C ALA A 31 -15.05 -0.05 0.66
N LEU A 32 -16.37 -0.12 0.58
CA LEU A 32 -17.30 0.52 1.50
C LEU A 32 -18.01 -0.49 2.42
N ASP A 33 -17.66 -1.78 2.30
CA ASP A 33 -18.19 -2.92 3.05
C ASP A 33 -17.34 -3.31 4.27
N ASP A 34 -16.28 -2.55 4.56
CA ASP A 34 -15.32 -2.83 5.63
C ASP A 34 -15.07 -1.59 6.48
N GLU A 35 -15.45 -1.66 7.76
CA GLU A 35 -15.35 -0.54 8.72
C GLU A 35 -13.93 0.05 8.79
N ARG A 36 -12.90 -0.80 8.72
CA ARG A 36 -11.50 -0.33 8.73
C ARG A 36 -11.18 0.47 7.48
N SER A 37 -11.60 -0.01 6.31
CA SER A 37 -11.44 0.71 5.05
C SER A 37 -12.19 2.04 5.09
N MET A 38 -13.42 2.07 5.59
CA MET A 38 -14.19 3.30 5.74
C MET A 38 -13.51 4.32 6.68
N ALA A 39 -13.00 3.88 7.83
CA ALA A 39 -12.27 4.75 8.76
C ALA A 39 -11.01 5.36 8.10
N MET A 40 -10.26 4.57 7.33
CA MET A 40 -9.12 5.09 6.57
C MET A 40 -9.56 6.09 5.49
N LEU A 41 -10.63 5.80 4.75
CA LEU A 41 -11.14 6.69 3.70
C LEU A 41 -11.63 8.04 4.24
N GLU A 42 -12.25 8.07 5.42
CA GLU A 42 -12.63 9.33 6.07
C GLU A 42 -11.41 10.13 6.55
N ALA A 43 -10.35 9.46 7.02
CA ALA A 43 -9.08 10.10 7.31
C ALA A 43 -8.41 10.65 6.04
N GLU A 44 -8.39 9.88 4.95
CA GLU A 44 -7.89 10.33 3.63
C GLU A 44 -8.61 11.61 3.18
N LYS A 45 -9.95 11.61 3.22
CA LYS A 45 -10.79 12.76 2.86
C LYS A 45 -10.51 13.99 3.71
N THR A 46 -10.31 13.80 5.03
CA THR A 46 -9.98 14.90 5.94
C THR A 46 -8.63 15.52 5.58
N VAL A 47 -7.61 14.69 5.37
CA VAL A 47 -6.25 15.14 4.99
C VAL A 47 -6.26 15.87 3.65
N LEU A 48 -6.93 15.33 2.64
CA LEU A 48 -7.03 15.95 1.32
C LEU A 48 -7.74 17.30 1.37
N LYS A 49 -8.83 17.43 2.15
CA LYS A 49 -9.54 18.71 2.36
C LYS A 49 -8.65 19.76 3.04
N SER A 50 -7.76 19.33 3.92
CA SER A 50 -6.76 20.21 4.55
C SER A 50 -5.58 20.55 3.61
N GLY A 51 -5.57 20.01 2.39
CA GLY A 51 -4.49 20.15 1.43
C GLY A 51 -3.22 19.45 1.90
N GLY A 52 -3.36 18.23 2.43
CA GLY A 52 -2.27 17.29 2.62
C GLY A 52 -2.26 16.20 1.54
N THR A 53 -1.28 15.30 1.65
CA THR A 53 -1.07 14.17 0.74
C THR A 53 -1.38 12.84 1.43
N VAL A 54 -1.92 11.90 0.68
CA VAL A 54 -2.20 10.53 1.11
C VAL A 54 -1.24 9.57 0.41
N LEU A 55 -0.57 8.74 1.18
CA LEU A 55 0.22 7.61 0.69
C LEU A 55 -0.48 6.31 1.07
N ARG A 56 -1.05 5.59 0.10
CA ARG A 56 -1.61 4.25 0.30
C ARG A 56 -0.46 3.25 0.25
N CYS A 57 0.10 2.95 1.43
CA CYS A 57 1.22 2.01 1.54
C CYS A 57 0.75 0.57 1.46
N ALA A 58 1.49 -0.25 0.71
CA ALA A 58 1.36 -1.69 0.73
C ALA A 58 1.91 -2.28 2.04
N GLY A 59 1.97 -3.62 2.15
CA GLY A 59 2.49 -4.28 3.35
C GLY A 59 3.95 -3.90 3.63
N ILE A 60 4.19 -3.08 4.64
CA ILE A 60 5.54 -2.63 5.00
C ILE A 60 6.36 -3.78 5.58
N TYR A 61 7.59 -3.96 5.12
CA TYR A 61 8.60 -4.86 5.69
C TYR A 61 9.95 -4.17 5.87
N GLY A 62 10.84 -4.79 6.63
CA GLY A 62 12.18 -4.28 6.92
C GLY A 62 12.67 -4.75 8.29
N PRO A 63 13.74 -4.13 8.83
CA PRO A 63 14.25 -4.47 10.16
C PRO A 63 13.13 -4.51 11.22
N GLY A 64 13.00 -5.63 11.93
CA GLY A 64 11.97 -5.83 12.95
C GLY A 64 10.56 -6.15 12.42
N ARG A 65 10.38 -6.27 11.09
CA ARG A 65 9.10 -6.64 10.48
C ARG A 65 9.31 -7.47 9.22
N ASP A 66 9.35 -8.78 9.41
CA ASP A 66 9.53 -9.70 8.29
C ASP A 66 8.23 -9.95 7.52
N LEU A 67 8.40 -10.24 6.24
CA LEU A 67 7.35 -10.83 5.42
C LEU A 67 7.12 -12.26 5.90
N ARG A 68 6.27 -12.43 6.93
CA ARG A 68 5.98 -13.75 7.55
C ARG A 68 5.94 -14.86 6.49
N SER A 69 6.86 -15.82 6.56
CA SER A 69 6.81 -17.01 5.71
C SER A 69 5.54 -17.78 6.05
N GLY A 70 4.60 -17.88 5.11
CA GLY A 70 3.31 -18.52 5.38
C GLY A 70 2.41 -18.59 4.16
N SER A 71 1.99 -19.81 3.86
CA SER A 71 1.05 -20.23 2.82
C SER A 71 -0.43 -20.06 3.21
N GLU A 72 -0.74 -19.30 4.26
CA GLU A 72 -2.11 -19.23 4.74
C GLU A 72 -3.06 -18.57 3.72
N GLY A 73 -4.19 -19.23 3.51
CA GLY A 73 -5.21 -18.83 2.56
C GLY A 73 -4.91 -19.25 1.13
N PRO A 74 -5.89 -19.05 0.22
CA PRO A 74 -5.71 -19.30 -1.20
C PRO A 74 -4.56 -18.48 -1.79
N GLU A 75 -4.02 -18.97 -2.90
CA GLU A 75 -3.03 -18.25 -3.68
C GLU A 75 -3.57 -16.86 -4.09
N ARG A 76 -2.76 -15.82 -3.82
CA ARG A 76 -3.09 -14.43 -4.09
C ARG A 76 -1.85 -13.59 -4.30
N TRP A 77 -2.07 -12.39 -4.82
CA TRP A 77 -1.07 -11.34 -4.90
C TRP A 77 -0.86 -10.67 -3.54
N LEU A 78 0.40 -10.47 -3.18
CA LEU A 78 0.85 -9.77 -1.99
C LEU A 78 1.65 -8.55 -2.43
N ASN A 79 1.09 -7.37 -2.16
CA ASN A 79 1.78 -6.10 -2.39
C ASN A 79 2.56 -5.73 -1.13
N VAL A 80 3.82 -5.36 -1.30
CA VAL A 80 4.72 -5.01 -0.20
C VAL A 80 5.52 -3.75 -0.53
N ILE A 81 6.12 -3.16 0.50
CA ILE A 81 7.12 -2.11 0.33
C ILE A 81 8.13 -2.16 1.47
N GLN A 82 9.39 -1.90 1.16
CA GLN A 82 10.43 -1.79 2.18
C GLN A 82 10.27 -0.45 2.95
N VAL A 83 10.49 -0.47 4.26
CA VAL A 83 10.24 0.68 5.15
C VAL A 83 11.01 1.97 4.77
N ALA A 84 12.27 1.86 4.36
CA ALA A 84 13.08 2.95 3.84
C ALA A 84 12.56 3.46 2.49
N ASP A 85 12.06 2.60 1.60
CA ASP A 85 11.40 3.07 0.36
C ASP A 85 10.09 3.83 0.65
N ALA A 86 9.31 3.36 1.63
CA ALA A 86 8.13 4.08 2.09
C ALA A 86 8.52 5.44 2.71
N ALA A 87 9.59 5.51 3.50
CA ALA A 87 10.11 6.77 4.04
C ALA A 87 10.61 7.72 2.94
N ARG A 88 11.26 7.20 1.89
CA ARG A 88 11.67 7.98 0.71
C ARG A 88 10.47 8.55 -0.03
N ALA A 89 9.36 7.81 -0.11
CA ALA A 89 8.11 8.32 -0.68
C ALA A 89 7.55 9.49 0.14
N VAL A 90 7.58 9.42 1.47
CA VAL A 90 7.20 10.53 2.36
C VAL A 90 8.06 11.76 2.07
N GLY A 91 9.39 11.61 2.07
CA GLY A 91 10.32 12.71 1.80
C GLY A 91 10.06 13.39 0.45
N LEU A 92 9.74 12.61 -0.59
CA LEU A 92 9.45 13.13 -1.92
C LEU A 92 8.20 14.02 -1.97
N VAL A 93 7.14 13.65 -1.24
CA VAL A 93 5.85 14.35 -1.34
C VAL A 93 5.73 15.56 -0.41
N LEU A 94 6.61 15.71 0.58
CA LEU A 94 6.58 16.82 1.54
C LEU A 94 6.74 18.23 0.93
N GLY A 95 7.13 18.33 -0.35
CA GLY A 95 7.26 19.60 -1.09
C GLY A 95 6.51 19.63 -2.42
N ARG A 96 5.50 18.77 -2.62
CA ARG A 96 4.79 18.62 -3.90
C ARG A 96 3.30 18.93 -3.77
N GLU A 97 2.63 18.99 -4.93
CA GLU A 97 1.17 19.09 -4.98
C GLU A 97 0.50 17.90 -4.29
N ASN A 98 -0.61 18.22 -3.62
CA ASN A 98 -1.40 17.27 -2.86
C ASN A 98 -2.01 16.20 -3.77
N GLY A 99 -2.09 14.98 -3.26
CA GLY A 99 -2.75 13.91 -3.98
C GLY A 99 -2.81 12.60 -3.19
N VAL A 100 -3.33 11.59 -3.86
CA VAL A 100 -3.25 10.18 -3.43
C VAL A 100 -2.17 9.51 -4.27
N TYR A 101 -1.32 8.72 -3.63
CA TYR A 101 -0.28 7.92 -4.28
C TYR A 101 -0.19 6.53 -3.68
N ASN A 102 -0.11 5.51 -4.53
CA ASN A 102 0.19 4.14 -4.14
C ASN A 102 1.69 3.96 -3.92
N VAL A 103 2.04 3.32 -2.81
CA VAL A 103 3.43 3.09 -2.41
C VAL A 103 3.65 1.59 -2.22
N CYS A 104 4.13 0.96 -3.27
CA CYS A 104 4.42 -0.47 -3.35
C CYS A 104 5.63 -0.75 -4.25
N GLU A 105 6.20 -1.95 -4.15
CA GLU A 105 7.18 -2.46 -5.09
C GLU A 105 6.61 -2.58 -6.51
N ASN A 106 7.49 -2.70 -7.51
CA ASN A 106 7.11 -2.82 -8.92
C ASN A 106 6.44 -4.17 -9.24
N GLU A 107 6.86 -5.22 -8.55
CA GLU A 107 6.39 -6.58 -8.77
C GLU A 107 5.74 -7.10 -7.47
N PRO A 108 4.43 -7.38 -7.46
CA PRO A 108 3.80 -8.01 -6.32
C PRO A 108 4.25 -9.47 -6.19
N LEU A 109 4.34 -9.95 -4.95
CA LEU A 109 4.67 -11.33 -4.64
C LEU A 109 3.44 -12.24 -4.77
N ARG A 110 3.68 -13.55 -4.83
CA ARG A 110 2.65 -14.56 -4.59
C ARG A 110 2.70 -15.06 -3.15
N ARG A 111 1.52 -15.31 -2.57
CA ARG A 111 1.36 -15.92 -1.24
C ARG A 111 0.14 -16.83 -1.23
N GLY A 112 0.19 -17.87 -0.41
CA GLY A 112 -0.87 -18.86 -0.30
C GLY A 112 -0.54 -20.10 -1.12
N THR A 113 -1.48 -21.01 -1.20
CA THR A 113 -1.41 -22.22 -2.05
C THR A 113 -2.67 -22.35 -2.88
N PRO A 114 -2.65 -23.03 -4.04
CA PRO A 114 -3.83 -23.24 -4.86
C PRO A 114 -5.02 -23.78 -4.07
N ASP A 115 -4.79 -24.75 -3.19
CA ASP A 115 -5.81 -25.37 -2.34
C ASP A 115 -5.82 -24.81 -0.90
N GLY A 116 -5.20 -23.66 -0.68
CA GLY A 116 -5.10 -23.05 0.65
C GLY A 116 -6.46 -22.55 1.13
N CYS A 117 -6.83 -22.87 2.37
CA CYS A 117 -8.00 -22.30 3.03
C CYS A 117 -7.59 -21.22 4.05
N TRP A 118 -8.50 -20.29 4.33
CA TRP A 118 -8.31 -19.38 5.45
C TRP A 118 -8.53 -20.16 6.75
N PRO A 119 -7.62 -20.05 7.74
CA PRO A 119 -7.87 -20.57 9.07
C PRO A 119 -9.18 -20.03 9.64
N GLU A 120 -9.87 -20.85 10.44
CA GLU A 120 -11.13 -20.46 11.09
C GLU A 120 -10.95 -19.15 11.90
N GLY A 121 -11.95 -18.26 11.83
CA GLY A 121 -11.91 -16.95 12.47
C GLY A 121 -10.94 -15.95 11.82
N ARG A 122 -10.18 -16.34 10.80
CA ARG A 122 -9.31 -15.43 10.08
C ARG A 122 -10.09 -14.67 9.01
N ARG A 123 -9.94 -13.34 9.02
CA ARG A 123 -10.45 -12.49 7.94
C ARG A 123 -9.82 -12.87 6.60
N GLU A 124 -10.68 -13.10 5.61
CA GLU A 124 -10.28 -13.25 4.22
C GLU A 124 -9.63 -11.97 3.70
N ARG A 125 -8.55 -12.12 2.93
CA ARG A 125 -7.85 -10.99 2.33
C ARG A 125 -8.19 -10.89 0.86
N ARG A 126 -8.52 -9.68 0.43
CA ARG A 126 -8.70 -9.34 -0.98
C ARG A 126 -7.44 -9.60 -1.79
N ASN A 127 -7.63 -10.01 -3.04
CA ASN A 127 -6.57 -10.31 -3.99
C ASN A 127 -6.53 -9.24 -5.10
N LYS A 128 -5.37 -8.57 -5.26
CA LYS A 128 -5.17 -7.49 -6.24
C LYS A 128 -3.68 -7.18 -6.43
N ARG A 129 -3.35 -6.53 -7.53
CA ARG A 129 -2.02 -5.98 -7.83
C ARG A 129 -2.12 -4.46 -7.82
N VAL A 130 -1.25 -3.78 -7.09
CA VAL A 130 -1.30 -2.33 -6.94
C VAL A 130 -0.26 -1.70 -7.87
N SER A 131 -0.68 -0.75 -8.68
CA SER A 131 0.21 0.05 -9.52
C SER A 131 0.82 1.19 -8.70
N ASN A 132 2.14 1.36 -8.80
CA ASN A 132 2.88 2.52 -8.29
C ASN A 132 3.24 3.54 -9.41
N ALA A 133 2.60 3.44 -10.58
CA ALA A 133 2.97 4.23 -11.75
C ALA A 133 2.91 5.75 -11.50
N LYS A 134 1.91 6.22 -10.74
CA LYS A 134 1.72 7.64 -10.45
C LYS A 134 2.88 8.24 -9.65
N ILE A 135 3.30 7.59 -8.55
CA ILE A 135 4.43 8.08 -7.76
C ILE A 135 5.76 7.92 -8.51
N ARG A 136 5.89 6.90 -9.38
CA ARG A 136 7.05 6.76 -10.26
C ARG A 136 7.14 7.88 -11.29
N GLY A 137 6.01 8.39 -11.78
CA GLY A 137 5.95 9.59 -12.61
C GLY A 137 6.52 10.84 -11.92
N LEU A 138 6.67 10.84 -10.59
CA LEU A 138 7.30 11.91 -9.83
C LEU A 138 8.83 11.76 -9.73
N GLY A 139 9.41 10.69 -10.27
CA GLY A 139 10.83 10.34 -10.12
C GLY A 139 11.15 9.43 -8.93
N TRP A 140 10.13 8.92 -8.22
CA TRP A 140 10.32 7.92 -7.18
C TRP A 140 10.54 6.53 -7.78
N GLN A 141 11.41 5.70 -7.21
CA GLN A 141 11.46 4.27 -7.51
C GLN A 141 11.84 3.47 -6.25
N PRO A 142 11.19 2.31 -6.01
CA PRO A 142 11.61 1.43 -4.94
C PRO A 142 13.01 0.89 -5.27
N VAL A 143 13.90 0.90 -4.29
CA VAL A 143 15.29 0.43 -4.44
C VAL A 143 15.44 -0.98 -3.87
N TRP A 144 14.67 -1.35 -2.85
CA TRP A 144 14.71 -2.68 -2.29
C TRP A 144 13.66 -3.58 -2.94
N LYS A 145 14.04 -4.84 -3.19
CA LYS A 145 13.16 -5.86 -3.74
C LYS A 145 12.93 -6.96 -2.72
N SER A 146 11.67 -7.24 -2.44
CA SER A 146 11.26 -8.34 -1.58
C SER A 146 11.56 -9.69 -2.25
N GLY A 147 11.95 -10.69 -1.45
CA GLY A 147 12.32 -12.02 -1.95
C GLY A 147 13.75 -12.13 -2.50
N CYS A 148 14.49 -11.02 -2.59
CA CYS A 148 15.93 -11.04 -2.81
C CYS A 148 16.64 -11.01 -1.45
N LEU A 149 17.62 -11.89 -1.25
CA LEU A 149 18.60 -11.69 -0.18
C LEU A 149 19.41 -10.45 -0.55
N ASN A 150 19.14 -9.32 0.11
CA ASN A 150 20.02 -8.16 0.00
C ASN A 150 21.33 -8.53 0.69
N THR A 151 22.27 -9.01 -0.12
CA THR A 151 23.66 -9.18 0.28
C THR A 151 24.29 -7.79 0.29
N ASN A 152 24.21 -7.13 1.44
CA ASN A 152 25.19 -6.11 1.79
C ASN A 152 26.40 -6.81 2.40
#